data_AF-A0A2Z2PXY8-F1
#
_entry.id   AF-A0A2Z2PXY8-F1
#
_cell.length_a   1.000
_cell.length_b   1.000
_cell.length_c   1.000
_cell.angle_alpha   90.00
_cell.angle_beta   90.00
_cell.angle_gamma   90.00
#
_symmetry.space_group_name_H-M   'P 1'
#
loop_
_entity.id
_entity.type
_entity.pdbx_description
1 polymer ?
#
loop_
_entity_poly.entity_id
_entity_poly.type
_entity_poly.pdbx_seq_one_letter_code
_entity_poly.pdbx_strand_id
1 'polypeptide(L)'
;MGIRKPVLSVEKARQLAVARTETVRPLLPIAAPNLAVSQFSTDIDLAPRQSRPAATRHDHPDQHPTPTVDALSAPAGSEKVQVFLSARPPAPDVSAVYDNLIRQYSPCKSLQMILRRALSDFEIMLADGSFRAAPKSYPVRDITPEKSILVQTSRMFPVSLLQVARSHFDPVGLETARAFGQKLATAALASFFAGEKTRR
;
A
#
# COMPACT_ATOMS: atom_id res chain seq x y z
N MET A 1 46.69 19.11 0.16
CA MET A 1 46.80 17.95 1.07
C MET A 1 46.02 16.79 0.48
N GLY A 2 46.70 15.76 -0.03
CA GLY A 2 46.04 14.62 -0.68
C GLY A 2 45.55 13.59 0.34
N ILE A 3 44.25 13.27 0.32
CA ILE A 3 43.64 12.22 1.14
C ILE A 3 44.06 10.86 0.55
N ARG A 4 44.87 10.09 1.30
CA ARG A 4 45.25 8.73 0.91
C ARG A 4 44.11 7.76 1.26
N LYS A 5 43.57 7.05 0.27
CA LYS A 5 42.62 5.96 0.48
C LYS A 5 43.34 4.75 1.10
N PRO A 6 42.86 4.17 2.20
CA PRO A 6 43.43 2.93 2.73
C PRO A 6 43.05 1.76 1.80
N VAL A 7 44.07 1.05 1.31
CA VAL A 7 43.90 -0.21 0.58
C VAL A 7 43.85 -1.32 1.62
N LEU A 8 42.65 -1.75 1.98
CA LEU A 8 42.47 -2.93 2.83
C LEU A 8 42.48 -4.18 1.95
N SER A 9 43.44 -5.08 2.21
CA SER A 9 43.48 -6.41 1.58
C SER A 9 42.28 -7.25 2.03
N VAL A 10 41.74 -8.03 1.09
CA VAL A 10 40.58 -8.92 1.26
C VAL A 10 40.74 -9.87 2.44
N GLU A 11 41.97 -10.28 2.75
CA GLU A 11 42.26 -11.17 3.89
C GLU A 11 41.99 -10.51 5.24
N LYS A 12 42.31 -9.21 5.36
CA LYS A 12 42.06 -8.43 6.59
C LYS A 12 40.57 -8.19 6.82
N ALA A 13 39.80 -8.06 5.73
CA ALA A 13 38.34 -7.97 5.79
C ALA A 13 37.69 -9.31 6.21
N ARG A 14 38.22 -10.44 5.74
CA ARG A 14 37.77 -11.78 6.17
C ARG A 14 38.02 -12.05 7.66
N GLN A 15 39.20 -11.69 8.19
CA GLN A 15 39.51 -11.88 9.60
C GLN A 15 38.59 -11.06 10.53
N LEU A 16 38.24 -9.84 10.15
CA LEU A 16 37.29 -9.01 10.91
C LEU A 16 35.83 -9.52 10.86
N ALA A 17 35.47 -10.25 9.79
CA ALA A 17 34.16 -10.90 9.70
C ALA A 17 34.07 -12.14 10.61
N VAL A 18 35.17 -12.91 10.74
CA VAL A 18 35.23 -14.11 11.59
C VAL A 18 35.21 -13.75 13.09
N ALA A 19 35.81 -12.62 13.49
CA ALA A 19 35.82 -12.18 14.88
C ALA A 19 34.46 -11.66 15.40
N ARG A 20 33.45 -11.46 14.53
CA ARG A 20 32.11 -10.98 14.92
C ARG A 20 31.10 -12.08 15.24
N THR A 21 31.49 -13.35 15.12
CA THR A 21 30.58 -14.50 15.30
C THR A 21 30.66 -15.19 16.67
N GLU A 22 31.47 -14.70 17.60
CA GLU A 22 31.60 -15.29 18.95
C GLU A 22 30.93 -14.46 20.03
N THR A 23 29.59 -14.39 20.06
CA THR A 23 28.86 -14.40 21.33
C THR A 23 27.41 -14.86 21.14
N VAL A 24 27.06 -15.96 21.83
CA VAL A 24 25.72 -16.52 22.14
C VAL A 24 25.11 -17.52 21.12
N ARG A 25 25.29 -18.81 21.47
CA ARG A 25 24.57 -20.06 21.07
C ARG A 25 23.30 -20.22 21.98
N PRO A 26 22.32 -21.16 21.81
CA PRO A 26 22.32 -22.39 20.98
C PRO A 26 20.97 -22.90 20.36
N LEU A 27 21.06 -24.05 19.65
CA LEU A 27 20.02 -25.07 19.26
C LEU A 27 19.15 -24.73 18.04
N LEU A 28 18.86 -25.57 17.03
CA LEU A 28 19.17 -26.95 16.59
C LEU A 28 18.93 -26.99 15.04
N PRO A 29 19.44 -28.01 14.31
CA PRO A 29 19.39 -28.11 12.86
C PRO A 29 18.12 -28.83 12.37
N ILE A 30 17.72 -28.65 11.10
CA ILE A 30 17.37 -29.75 10.16
C ILE A 30 17.10 -29.20 8.75
N ALA A 31 17.88 -29.77 7.83
CA ALA A 31 17.80 -29.91 6.38
C ALA A 31 16.63 -29.30 5.59
N ALA A 32 16.98 -28.49 4.59
CA ALA A 32 16.40 -28.56 3.25
C ALA A 32 17.03 -29.78 2.51
N PRO A 33 16.44 -30.35 1.45
CA PRO A 33 16.45 -29.64 0.16
C PRO A 33 15.36 -30.03 -0.87
N ASN A 34 15.37 -29.28 -1.98
CA ASN A 34 15.01 -29.69 -3.36
C ASN A 34 13.51 -29.83 -3.69
N LEU A 35 13.03 -29.71 -4.93
CA LEU A 35 13.40 -29.16 -6.26
C LEU A 35 12.21 -29.62 -7.14
N ALA A 36 11.66 -28.76 -8.00
CA ALA A 36 10.89 -29.06 -9.24
C ALA A 36 9.96 -27.85 -9.49
N VAL A 37 10.10 -27.00 -10.50
CA VAL A 37 10.30 -27.18 -11.95
C VAL A 37 9.33 -28.17 -12.57
N SER A 38 8.27 -27.63 -13.18
CA SER A 38 7.44 -28.28 -14.21
C SER A 38 6.85 -27.11 -15.03
N GLN A 39 7.51 -26.59 -16.05
CA GLN A 39 7.67 -27.08 -17.43
C GLN A 39 6.38 -27.59 -18.08
N PHE A 40 5.76 -26.66 -18.82
CA PHE A 40 5.22 -26.79 -20.18
C PHE A 40 4.93 -28.19 -20.72
N SER A 41 3.71 -28.37 -21.22
CA SER A 41 3.45 -29.22 -22.38
C SER A 41 2.44 -28.51 -23.28
N THR A 42 3.02 -27.91 -24.32
CA THR A 42 2.42 -27.70 -25.64
C THR A 42 1.97 -29.06 -26.15
N ASP A 43 0.73 -29.17 -26.64
CA ASP A 43 0.47 -30.14 -27.69
C ASP A 43 -0.42 -29.53 -28.77
N ILE A 44 0.12 -29.62 -29.98
CA ILE A 44 -0.43 -29.14 -31.24
C ILE A 44 -1.13 -30.35 -31.81
N ASP A 45 -2.43 -30.25 -32.08
CA ASP A 45 -3.08 -31.23 -32.96
C ASP A 45 -3.68 -30.53 -34.17
N LEU A 46 -3.16 -30.95 -35.32
CA LEU A 46 -3.36 -30.42 -36.66
C LEU A 46 -4.05 -31.54 -37.43
N ALA A 47 -5.34 -31.42 -37.72
CA ALA A 47 -5.94 -32.17 -38.81
C ALA A 47 -7.14 -31.43 -39.45
N PRO A 48 -7.20 -31.35 -40.79
CA PRO A 48 -8.12 -30.51 -41.54
C PRO A 48 -9.35 -31.29 -42.00
N ARG A 49 -10.55 -30.71 -41.95
CA ARG A 49 -11.66 -31.17 -42.79
C ARG A 49 -12.51 -30.01 -43.31
N GLN A 50 -12.41 -29.86 -44.63
CA GLN A 50 -13.30 -29.13 -45.51
C GLN A 50 -14.75 -29.58 -45.31
N SER A 51 -15.69 -28.64 -45.31
CA SER A 51 -17.06 -28.82 -45.80
C SER A 51 -17.69 -27.44 -46.04
N ARG A 52 -17.70 -27.02 -47.31
CA ARG A 52 -18.67 -26.03 -47.81
C ARG A 52 -20.05 -26.71 -47.86
N PRO A 53 -21.11 -25.97 -47.56
CA PRO A 53 -22.08 -25.72 -48.63
C PRO A 53 -22.57 -24.27 -48.68
N ALA A 54 -23.16 -23.96 -49.82
CA ALA A 54 -23.61 -22.65 -50.23
C ALA A 54 -25.00 -22.29 -49.68
N ALA A 55 -25.21 -20.97 -49.64
CA ALA A 55 -26.47 -20.24 -49.79
C ALA A 55 -27.53 -20.39 -48.69
N THR A 56 -27.77 -19.30 -47.96
CA THR A 56 -29.01 -18.52 -48.12
C THR A 56 -28.80 -17.10 -47.56
N ARG A 57 -29.05 -16.10 -48.41
CA ARG A 57 -29.12 -14.68 -48.00
C ARG A 57 -30.43 -14.51 -47.24
N HIS A 58 -30.34 -14.16 -45.96
CA HIS A 58 -31.44 -13.51 -45.25
C HIS A 58 -31.02 -12.07 -45.00
N ASP A 59 -31.70 -11.15 -45.70
CA ASP A 59 -31.78 -9.75 -45.31
C ASP A 59 -32.37 -9.67 -43.90
N HIS A 60 -31.62 -9.08 -42.98
CA HIS A 60 -32.13 -8.66 -41.69
C HIS A 60 -31.79 -7.18 -41.49
N PRO A 61 -32.78 -6.33 -41.13
CA PRO A 61 -32.57 -4.89 -41.08
C PRO A 61 -31.83 -4.50 -39.80
N ASP A 62 -30.92 -3.54 -39.96
CA ASP A 62 -30.39 -2.63 -38.95
C ASP A 62 -30.01 -3.22 -37.59
N GLN A 63 -28.95 -4.02 -37.57
CA GLN A 63 -28.11 -4.12 -36.38
C GLN A 63 -27.09 -2.99 -36.39
N HIS A 64 -27.36 -1.95 -35.61
CA HIS A 64 -26.33 -0.99 -35.22
C HIS A 64 -25.13 -1.76 -34.66
N PRO A 65 -23.90 -1.55 -35.17
CA PRO A 65 -22.73 -2.21 -34.63
C PRO A 65 -22.54 -1.74 -33.19
N THR A 66 -22.93 -2.58 -32.24
CA THR A 66 -22.54 -2.41 -30.85
C THR A 66 -21.02 -2.45 -30.80
N PRO A 67 -20.35 -1.43 -30.23
CA PRO A 67 -18.89 -1.44 -30.15
C PRO A 67 -18.46 -2.63 -29.29
N THR A 68 -17.91 -3.65 -29.95
CA THR A 68 -17.36 -4.84 -29.31
C THR A 68 -16.00 -4.46 -28.73
N VAL A 69 -15.98 -4.16 -27.44
CA VAL A 69 -14.72 -3.99 -26.70
C VAL A 69 -14.15 -5.37 -26.46
N ASP A 70 -12.88 -5.58 -26.81
CA ASP A 70 -12.18 -6.84 -26.63
C ASP A 70 -12.21 -7.27 -25.15
N ALA A 71 -12.67 -8.50 -24.90
CA ALA A 71 -12.77 -9.08 -23.56
C ALA A 71 -11.39 -9.25 -22.88
N LEU A 72 -10.30 -9.19 -23.64
CA LEU A 72 -8.92 -9.21 -23.15
C LEU A 72 -8.31 -7.82 -22.97
N SER A 73 -9.03 -6.75 -23.36
CA SER A 73 -8.62 -5.39 -23.03
C SER A 73 -8.81 -5.19 -21.53
N ALA A 74 -7.71 -5.29 -20.77
CA ALA A 74 -7.70 -4.87 -19.39
C ALA A 74 -8.27 -3.45 -19.33
N PRO A 75 -9.31 -3.17 -18.51
CA PRO A 75 -9.75 -1.81 -18.32
C PRO A 75 -8.51 -1.02 -17.92
N ALA A 76 -8.30 0.17 -18.52
CA ALA A 76 -7.17 1.04 -18.21
C ALA A 76 -7.17 1.33 -16.70
N GLY A 77 -6.54 0.44 -15.95
CA GLY A 77 -6.52 0.48 -14.50
C GLY A 77 -5.66 1.66 -14.13
N SER A 78 -6.20 2.57 -13.32
CA SER A 78 -5.41 3.66 -12.75
C SER A 78 -4.15 3.05 -12.12
N GLU A 79 -2.97 3.46 -12.57
CA GLU A 79 -1.70 3.02 -11.99
C GLU A 79 -1.75 3.23 -10.46
N LYS A 80 -1.45 2.18 -9.69
CA LYS A 80 -1.46 2.24 -8.21
C LYS A 80 -0.09 1.95 -7.66
N VAL A 81 0.29 2.70 -6.62
CA VAL A 81 1.55 2.55 -5.90
C VAL A 81 1.27 2.28 -4.42
N GLN A 82 2.09 1.43 -3.81
CA GLN A 82 2.01 1.14 -2.38
C GLN A 82 2.57 2.30 -1.56
N VAL A 83 1.79 2.81 -0.61
CA VAL A 83 2.22 3.86 0.32
C VAL A 83 2.26 3.29 1.73
N PHE A 84 3.38 3.50 2.41
CA PHE A 84 3.52 3.18 3.83
C PHE A 84 2.98 4.33 4.68
N LEU A 85 2.19 3.97 5.68
CA LEU A 85 1.40 4.89 6.49
C LEU A 85 1.72 4.65 7.96
N SER A 86 1.72 5.72 8.75
CA SER A 86 1.82 5.58 10.20
C SER A 86 0.98 6.61 10.93
N ALA A 87 0.38 6.22 12.05
CA ALA A 87 -0.46 7.12 12.84
C ALA A 87 -0.40 6.74 14.33
N ARG A 88 -0.64 7.75 15.19
CA ARG A 88 -0.76 7.55 16.63
C ARG A 88 -2.23 7.37 17.02
N PRO A 89 -2.55 6.55 18.03
CA PRO A 89 -3.88 6.53 18.63
C PRO A 89 -4.35 7.93 19.04
N PRO A 90 -5.65 8.24 18.88
CA PRO A 90 -6.20 9.50 19.37
C PRO A 90 -6.19 9.55 20.91
N ALA A 91 -6.26 10.77 21.46
CA ALA A 91 -6.56 10.96 22.86
C ALA A 91 -8.00 10.49 23.19
N PRO A 92 -8.32 10.24 24.47
CA PRO A 92 -9.67 9.88 24.89
C PRO A 92 -10.69 10.93 24.44
N ASP A 93 -11.91 10.49 24.17
CA ASP A 93 -13.04 11.35 23.82
C ASP A 93 -12.89 12.07 22.48
N VAL A 94 -11.78 11.88 21.75
CA VAL A 94 -11.61 12.39 20.38
C VAL A 94 -12.45 11.59 19.40
N SER A 95 -12.55 10.28 19.59
CA SER A 95 -13.33 9.36 18.76
C SER A 95 -13.97 8.30 19.62
N ALA A 96 -15.30 8.38 19.75
CA ALA A 96 -16.02 7.38 20.51
C ALA A 96 -16.06 6.01 19.82
N VAL A 97 -15.93 5.96 18.49
CA VAL A 97 -15.76 4.69 17.78
C VAL A 97 -14.44 4.05 18.20
N TYR A 98 -13.36 4.83 18.27
CA TYR A 98 -12.08 4.33 18.77
C TYR A 98 -12.19 3.83 20.21
N ASP A 99 -12.78 4.64 21.10
CA ASP A 99 -12.93 4.32 22.53
C ASP A 99 -13.78 3.07 22.76
N ASN A 100 -14.77 2.81 21.90
CA ASN A 100 -15.55 1.57 21.92
C ASN A 100 -14.75 0.37 21.38
N LEU A 101 -14.01 0.55 20.28
CA LEU A 101 -13.22 -0.53 19.67
C LEU A 101 -12.12 -1.04 20.60
N ILE A 102 -11.45 -0.17 21.36
CA ILE A 102 -10.38 -0.58 22.27
C ILE A 102 -10.86 -1.40 23.47
N ARG A 103 -12.18 -1.49 23.72
CA ARG A 103 -12.75 -2.40 24.73
C ARG A 103 -12.71 -3.86 24.30
N GLN A 104 -12.64 -4.12 22.99
CA GLN A 104 -12.72 -5.46 22.40
C GLN A 104 -11.44 -5.86 21.65
N TYR A 105 -10.69 -4.87 21.16
CA TYR A 105 -9.50 -5.08 20.35
C TYR A 105 -8.31 -4.28 20.88
N SER A 106 -7.09 -4.67 20.48
CA SER A 106 -5.89 -3.91 20.84
C SER A 106 -5.90 -2.51 20.20
N PRO A 107 -5.26 -1.50 20.84
CA PRO A 107 -5.16 -0.13 20.31
C PRO A 107 -4.71 -0.05 18.85
N CYS A 108 -3.73 -0.88 18.47
CA CYS A 108 -3.22 -0.95 17.10
C CYS A 108 -4.28 -1.48 16.12
N LYS A 109 -4.96 -2.59 16.47
CA LYS A 109 -5.99 -3.19 15.61
C LYS A 109 -7.18 -2.24 15.46
N SER A 110 -7.63 -1.62 16.55
CA SER A 110 -8.71 -0.62 16.53
C SER A 110 -8.39 0.54 15.60
N LEU A 111 -7.17 1.08 15.66
CA LEU A 111 -6.79 2.20 14.80
C LEU A 111 -6.66 1.76 13.34
N GLN A 112 -6.11 0.58 13.05
CA GLN A 112 -6.06 0.03 11.70
C GLN A 112 -7.46 -0.17 11.10
N MET A 113 -8.43 -0.61 11.92
CA MET A 113 -9.82 -0.76 11.47
C MET A 113 -10.42 0.58 11.03
N ILE A 114 -10.25 1.62 11.84
CA ILE A 114 -10.72 2.98 11.49
C ILE A 114 -9.96 3.52 10.28
N LEU A 115 -8.63 3.39 10.28
CA LEU A 115 -7.77 3.94 9.23
C LEU A 115 -8.12 3.37 7.84
N ARG A 116 -8.49 2.08 7.74
CA ARG A 116 -8.98 1.50 6.47
C ARG A 116 -10.20 2.25 5.92
N ARG A 117 -11.16 2.60 6.78
CA ARG A 117 -12.34 3.37 6.38
C ARG A 117 -11.97 4.82 6.07
N ALA A 118 -11.26 5.47 6.99
CA ALA A 118 -10.84 6.86 6.88
C ALA A 118 -10.07 7.14 5.58
N LEU A 119 -9.14 6.27 5.18
CA LEU A 119 -8.40 6.43 3.93
C LEU A 119 -9.29 6.25 2.69
N SER A 120 -10.32 5.42 2.76
CA SER A 120 -11.26 5.24 1.64
C SER A 120 -12.09 6.52 1.45
N ASP A 121 -12.60 7.09 2.54
CA ASP A 121 -13.32 8.36 2.50
C ASP A 121 -12.37 9.51 2.07
N PHE A 122 -11.11 9.50 2.52
CA PHE A 122 -10.12 10.51 2.17
C PHE A 122 -9.68 10.45 0.70
N GLU A 123 -9.71 9.28 0.04
CA GLU A 123 -9.48 9.18 -1.41
C GLU A 123 -10.54 9.94 -2.21
N ILE A 124 -11.79 9.89 -1.75
CA ILE A 124 -12.89 10.66 -2.36
C ILE A 124 -12.61 12.16 -2.19
N MET A 125 -12.19 12.57 -0.99
CA MET A 125 -11.83 13.97 -0.69
C MET A 125 -10.59 14.46 -1.46
N LEU A 126 -9.66 13.56 -1.79
CA LEU A 126 -8.51 13.87 -2.63
C LEU A 126 -8.94 14.06 -4.10
N ALA A 127 -9.92 13.29 -4.56
CA ALA A 127 -10.43 13.37 -5.93
C ALA A 127 -11.22 14.67 -6.18
N ASP A 128 -12.02 15.12 -5.21
CA ASP A 128 -12.80 16.37 -5.32
C ASP A 128 -12.06 17.62 -4.82
N GLY A 129 -10.92 17.45 -4.13
CA GLY A 129 -10.09 18.54 -3.60
C GLY A 129 -10.55 19.10 -2.24
N SER A 130 -11.64 18.60 -1.67
CA SER A 130 -12.20 19.03 -0.37
C SER A 130 -11.26 18.77 0.81
N PHE A 131 -10.30 17.85 0.66
CA PHE A 131 -9.29 17.53 1.68
C PHE A 131 -8.48 18.73 2.17
N ARG A 132 -8.38 19.80 1.38
CA ARG A 132 -7.64 21.02 1.75
C ARG A 132 -8.28 21.79 2.90
N ALA A 133 -9.61 21.72 3.02
CA ALA A 133 -10.37 22.33 4.11
C ALA A 133 -10.49 21.41 5.33
N ALA A 134 -10.09 20.14 5.19
CA ALA A 134 -10.24 19.15 6.24
C ALA A 134 -9.20 19.34 7.35
N PRO A 135 -9.51 18.89 8.59
CA PRO A 135 -8.55 18.92 9.69
C PRO A 135 -7.28 18.13 9.37
N LYS A 136 -6.13 18.68 9.76
CA LYS A 136 -4.80 18.08 9.46
C LYS A 136 -4.31 17.16 10.57
N SER A 137 -4.77 17.35 11.80
CA SER A 137 -4.34 16.61 12.98
C SER A 137 -5.47 16.48 14.00
N TYR A 138 -5.26 15.60 14.98
CA TYR A 138 -6.16 15.37 16.10
C TYR A 138 -5.34 15.29 17.41
N PRO A 139 -5.97 15.53 18.56
CA PRO A 139 -5.29 15.41 19.85
C PRO A 139 -4.81 13.98 20.08
N VAL A 140 -3.55 13.83 20.51
CA VAL A 140 -2.94 12.55 20.91
C VAL A 140 -2.54 12.65 22.38
N ARG A 141 -2.55 11.54 23.11
CA ARG A 141 -2.04 11.54 24.50
C ARG A 141 -0.55 11.87 24.50
N ASP A 142 -0.16 12.77 25.39
CA ASP A 142 1.25 13.07 25.64
C ASP A 142 1.80 11.96 26.54
N ILE A 143 2.48 11.00 25.92
CA ILE A 143 3.09 9.85 26.59
C ILE A 143 4.58 9.89 26.28
N THR A 144 5.40 9.53 27.27
CA THR A 144 6.84 9.37 27.08
C THR A 144 7.12 8.51 25.82
N PRO A 145 8.18 8.83 25.05
CA PRO A 145 8.42 8.23 23.73
C PRO A 145 8.51 6.70 23.77
N GLU A 146 9.00 6.13 24.88
CA GLU A 146 9.12 4.69 25.10
C GLU A 146 7.76 3.95 25.15
N LYS A 147 6.67 4.65 25.48
CA LYS A 147 5.31 4.11 25.53
C LYS A 147 4.44 4.61 24.38
N SER A 148 5.04 5.32 23.41
CA SER A 148 4.29 5.86 22.28
C SER A 148 3.92 4.76 21.30
N ILE A 149 2.62 4.44 21.25
CA ILE A 149 2.09 3.47 20.29
C ILE A 149 2.06 4.15 18.93
N LEU A 150 2.85 3.62 17.98
CA LEU A 150 2.81 4.03 16.58
C LEU A 150 2.29 2.86 15.74
N VAL A 151 1.15 3.06 15.10
CA VAL A 151 0.56 2.08 14.21
C VAL A 151 1.15 2.27 12.82
N GLN A 152 1.69 1.21 12.24
CA GLN A 152 2.24 1.20 10.89
C GLN A 152 1.40 0.29 9.99
N THR A 153 1.17 0.70 8.75
CA THR A 153 0.45 -0.07 7.75
C THR A 153 0.85 0.38 6.34
N SER A 154 0.27 -0.23 5.30
CA SER A 154 0.44 0.22 3.92
C SER A 154 -0.86 0.05 3.13
N ARG A 155 -1.02 0.84 2.06
CA ARG A 155 -2.18 0.76 1.16
C ARG A 155 -1.78 1.13 -0.27
N MET A 156 -2.43 0.50 -1.24
CA MET A 156 -2.32 0.88 -2.66
C MET A 156 -3.16 2.13 -2.93
N PHE A 157 -2.54 3.17 -3.48
CA PHE A 157 -3.19 4.41 -3.87
C PHE A 157 -3.01 4.67 -5.37
N PRO A 158 -4.01 5.24 -6.07
CA PRO A 158 -3.82 5.74 -7.43
C PRO A 158 -2.74 6.83 -7.48
N VAL A 159 -1.85 6.76 -8.47
CA VAL A 159 -0.73 7.71 -8.61
C VAL A 159 -1.22 9.15 -8.74
N SER A 160 -2.31 9.38 -9.46
CA SER A 160 -2.91 10.71 -9.64
C SER A 160 -3.32 11.35 -8.31
N LEU A 161 -3.98 10.60 -7.43
CA LEU A 161 -4.38 11.10 -6.10
C LEU A 161 -3.18 11.34 -5.18
N LEU A 162 -2.12 10.53 -5.32
CA LEU A 162 -0.88 10.77 -4.57
C LEU A 162 -0.16 12.04 -5.01
N GLN A 163 -0.18 12.37 -6.30
CA GLN A 163 0.38 13.64 -6.78
C GLN A 163 -0.37 14.84 -6.18
N VAL A 164 -1.71 14.77 -6.15
CA VAL A 164 -2.54 15.78 -5.48
C VAL A 164 -2.19 15.88 -3.99
N ALA A 165 -2.13 14.75 -3.29
CA ALA A 165 -1.76 14.73 -1.87
C ALA A 165 -0.35 15.29 -1.63
N ARG A 166 0.65 14.93 -2.45
CA ARG A 166 2.04 15.41 -2.34
C ARG A 166 2.12 16.92 -2.55
N SER A 167 1.45 17.46 -3.55
CA SER A 167 1.42 18.91 -3.80
C SER A 167 0.97 19.73 -2.58
N HIS A 168 0.15 19.14 -1.69
CA HIS A 168 -0.33 19.77 -0.48
C HIS A 168 0.50 19.44 0.78
N PHE A 169 0.86 18.17 1.01
CA PHE A 169 1.55 17.73 2.23
C PHE A 169 3.08 17.83 2.15
N ASP A 170 3.61 17.93 0.94
CA ASP A 170 5.03 18.08 0.61
C ASP A 170 5.21 19.07 -0.57
N PRO A 171 4.85 20.36 -0.37
CA PRO A 171 4.86 21.35 -1.44
C PRO A 171 6.27 21.64 -1.98
N VAL A 172 7.31 21.34 -1.21
CA VAL A 172 8.72 21.61 -1.54
C VAL A 172 9.50 20.35 -1.93
N GLY A 173 8.90 19.15 -1.81
CA GLY A 173 9.57 17.90 -2.17
C GLY A 173 10.67 17.46 -1.20
N LEU A 174 10.65 17.95 0.05
CA LEU A 174 11.69 17.68 1.06
C LEU A 174 11.24 16.65 2.10
N GLU A 175 9.96 16.27 2.10
CA GLU A 175 9.45 15.27 3.03
C GLU A 175 9.90 13.87 2.63
N THR A 176 10.36 13.10 3.61
CA THR A 176 10.61 11.67 3.40
C THR A 176 9.29 10.93 3.14
N ALA A 177 9.34 9.80 2.44
CA ALA A 177 8.16 8.95 2.21
C ALA A 177 7.45 8.57 3.53
N ARG A 178 8.22 8.35 4.61
CA ARG A 178 7.69 8.06 5.94
C ARG A 178 6.93 9.26 6.53
N ALA A 179 7.52 10.46 6.45
CA ALA A 179 6.89 11.67 6.97
C ALA A 179 5.62 12.03 6.18
N PHE A 180 5.67 11.93 4.85
CA PHE A 180 4.49 12.05 3.98
C PHE A 180 3.39 11.06 4.37
N GLY A 181 3.73 9.78 4.51
CA GLY A 181 2.78 8.74 4.90
C GLY A 181 2.16 8.97 6.28
N GLN A 182 2.93 9.53 7.21
CA GLN A 182 2.42 9.94 8.51
C GLN A 182 1.43 11.10 8.41
N LYS A 183 1.77 12.16 7.67
CA LYS A 183 0.88 13.31 7.45
C LYS A 183 -0.43 12.88 6.78
N LEU A 184 -0.35 12.05 5.75
CA LEU A 184 -1.50 11.53 5.02
C LEU A 184 -2.44 10.71 5.93
N ALA A 185 -1.88 9.75 6.67
CA ALA A 185 -2.68 8.93 7.59
C ALA A 185 -3.29 9.75 8.73
N THR A 186 -2.53 10.71 9.27
CA THR A 186 -2.99 11.58 10.35
C THR A 186 -4.11 12.50 9.88
N ALA A 187 -4.01 13.09 8.68
CA ALA A 187 -5.06 13.93 8.11
C ALA A 187 -6.33 13.14 7.78
N ALA A 188 -6.20 11.93 7.25
CA ALA A 188 -7.34 11.06 6.99
C ALA A 188 -8.10 10.72 8.28
N LEU A 189 -7.38 10.35 9.34
CA LEU A 189 -7.98 10.10 10.66
C LEU A 189 -8.59 11.36 11.27
N ALA A 190 -7.92 12.51 11.18
CA ALA A 190 -8.45 13.79 11.66
C ALA A 190 -9.78 14.13 10.97
N SER A 191 -9.86 13.92 9.66
CA SER A 191 -11.07 14.12 8.86
C SER A 191 -12.19 13.17 9.28
N PHE A 192 -11.86 11.90 9.49
CA PHE A 192 -12.81 10.90 9.99
C PHE A 192 -13.36 11.28 11.38
N PHE A 193 -12.49 11.62 12.34
CA PHE A 193 -12.91 12.02 13.70
C PHE A 193 -13.73 13.31 13.71
N ALA A 194 -13.41 14.28 12.85
CA ALA A 194 -14.23 15.47 12.70
C ALA A 194 -15.62 15.16 12.14
N GLY A 195 -15.70 14.24 11.16
CA GLY A 195 -16.98 13.74 10.65
C GLY A 195 -17.82 13.01 11.69
N GLU A 196 -17.20 12.32 12.66
CA GLU A 196 -17.91 11.70 13.79
C GLU A 196 -18.55 12.74 14.71
N LYS A 197 -17.84 13.84 14.99
CA LYS A 197 -18.34 14.92 15.85
C LYS A 197 -19.56 15.61 15.25
N THR A 198 -19.62 15.77 13.94
CA THR A 198 -20.75 16.40 13.24
C THR A 198 -21.98 15.50 13.16
N ARG A 199 -21.82 14.16 13.21
CA ARG A 199 -22.93 13.20 13.11
C ARG A 199 -23.58 12.85 14.46
N ARG A 200 -23.03 13.37 15.56
CA ARG A 200 -23.57 13.25 16.91
C ARG A 200 -24.47 14.43 17.21
#